data_AF-A0A9P5WVE1-F1
#
_entry.id   AF-A0A9P5WVE1-F1
#
_cell.length_a   1.000
_cell.length_b   1.000
_cell.length_c   1.000
_cell.angle_alpha   90.00
_cell.angle_beta   90.00
_cell.angle_gamma   90.00
#
_symmetry.space_group_name_H-M   'P 1'
#
loop_
_entity.id
_entity.type
_entity.pdbx_description
1 polymer ?
#
loop_
_entity_poly.entity_id
_entity_poly.type
_entity_poly.pdbx_seq_one_letter_code
_entity_poly.pdbx_strand_id
1 'polypeptide(L)'
;MSSAEASTHKRKASPSERSSPSSSQQHESKKPRKSEVQHTDDCEDPDCEGCAEGEIILQFDTKPGAVELFQMAREEMASGSSGSSSESGSAKLSRMAKALFDKAIEEFEVLDKANAHIELNDGTGVALQVVETKIQHAACVITMGNNIPSLEMLQEGTSMFGDLAKKTANENGNVLVGLGIAEISQVMGQRNEDGIGVFIKDEKIMARELRRQAMKALEPEDDDDDGPSEEQRDVAALVGKPEAKLVNSGIENFIKGLTLLKNSAKSESAFAQESTRAAQELEEYGIALDSNLNSELATKIFDHAIQHLENAKASLPSLFESNADVLSLYGSCLYSKAKLVNNQEGGDENVAKQFVEKAIETLTKAEVMQREKGDAKTLETLGQVYLMSIDLIGDDDDLVMERIDAAKEKLSRALELDPDNYALEEQVEALRGDDDEEGFDEDQSVEDEDEGAED
;
A
#
# COMPACT_ATOMS: atom_id res chain seq x y z
N MET A 1 16.19 37.01 58.91
CA MET A 1 17.39 37.80 59.24
C MET A 1 18.20 37.01 60.27
N SER A 2 19.53 36.96 60.07
CA SER A 2 20.59 36.57 61.03
C SER A 2 20.88 35.08 61.28
N SER A 3 21.75 34.55 60.41
CA SER A 3 23.05 33.87 60.63
C SER A 3 23.39 33.12 61.94
N ALA A 4 23.63 31.82 61.77
CA ALA A 4 24.88 31.04 61.94
C ALA A 4 25.76 31.08 63.22
N GLU A 5 26.03 29.88 63.77
CA GLU A 5 27.31 29.42 64.37
C GLU A 5 27.44 27.89 64.05
N ALA A 6 28.35 27.43 63.18
CA ALA A 6 29.80 27.19 63.34
C ALA A 6 30.18 25.99 64.26
N SER A 7 30.62 24.88 63.67
CA SER A 7 31.66 24.04 64.26
C SER A 7 32.52 23.40 63.18
N THR A 8 33.82 23.40 63.46
CA THR A 8 34.95 23.24 62.54
C THR A 8 35.69 21.96 62.86
N HIS A 9 36.11 21.19 61.84
CA HIS A 9 37.34 20.40 61.95
C HIS A 9 38.12 20.35 60.64
N LYS A 10 39.44 20.28 60.84
CA LYS A 10 40.54 20.77 60.01
C LYS A 10 41.12 19.70 59.07
N ARG A 11 41.51 20.17 57.86
CA ARG A 11 42.76 19.91 57.07
C ARG A 11 43.06 18.45 56.65
N LYS A 12 43.52 18.14 55.43
CA LYS A 12 44.74 18.67 54.76
C LYS A 12 44.82 18.23 53.27
N ALA A 13 45.17 19.20 52.40
CA ALA A 13 46.02 19.19 51.20
C ALA A 13 46.06 18.02 50.17
N SER A 14 45.84 18.40 48.91
CA SER A 14 46.15 17.74 47.62
C SER A 14 47.67 17.58 47.34
N PRO A 15 48.10 16.86 46.26
CA PRO A 15 48.14 17.50 44.94
C PRO A 15 47.67 16.64 43.75
N SER A 16 47.32 17.39 42.70
CA SER A 16 46.99 17.07 41.31
C SER A 16 48.01 16.17 40.59
N GLU A 17 47.55 15.26 39.71
CA GLU A 17 47.88 15.29 38.27
C GLU A 17 47.05 14.32 37.41
N ARG A 18 46.91 14.72 36.14
CA ARG A 18 46.07 14.20 35.05
C ARG A 18 46.37 12.76 34.61
N SER A 19 45.34 12.02 34.19
CA SER A 19 45.28 11.35 32.86
C SER A 19 43.89 10.71 32.65
N SER A 20 43.36 10.83 31.43
CA SER A 20 42.01 10.45 31.00
C SER A 20 41.92 8.96 30.59
N PRO A 21 40.82 8.46 29.95
CA PRO A 21 40.01 7.35 30.47
C PRO A 21 40.10 6.06 29.64
N SER A 22 39.81 4.90 30.23
CA SER A 22 39.42 3.70 29.47
C SER A 22 38.86 2.63 30.40
N SER A 23 37.56 2.31 30.27
CA SER A 23 37.10 0.97 29.89
C SER A 23 35.57 0.93 29.94
N SER A 24 34.95 0.94 28.77
CA SER A 24 33.54 0.62 28.58
C SER A 24 33.35 -0.87 28.84
N GLN A 25 32.46 -1.22 29.77
CA GLN A 25 32.00 -2.59 29.96
C GLN A 25 31.04 -2.93 28.82
N GLN A 26 31.48 -3.80 27.91
CA GLN A 26 30.62 -4.47 26.96
C GLN A 26 29.75 -5.50 27.71
N HIS A 27 28.43 -5.38 27.58
CA HIS A 27 27.50 -6.43 27.99
C HIS A 27 27.42 -7.46 26.86
N GLU A 28 28.01 -8.63 27.07
CA GLU A 28 27.86 -9.81 26.20
C GLU A 28 26.47 -10.44 26.37
N SER A 29 25.76 -10.57 25.24
CA SER A 29 24.53 -11.37 25.11
C SER A 29 24.88 -12.81 24.68
N LYS A 30 24.02 -13.76 25.08
CA LYS A 30 24.29 -15.19 25.28
C LYS A 30 24.36 -16.07 24.00
N LYS A 31 25.35 -16.99 24.02
CA LYS A 31 25.45 -18.40 23.52
C LYS A 31 24.85 -18.81 22.15
N PRO A 32 25.67 -19.36 21.22
CA PRO A 32 25.21 -19.94 19.96
C PRO A 32 24.79 -21.42 20.08
N ARG A 33 23.69 -21.79 19.39
CA ARG A 33 23.36 -23.17 19.02
C ARG A 33 24.25 -23.56 17.83
N LYS A 34 24.89 -24.74 17.88
CA LYS A 34 25.61 -25.31 16.73
C LYS A 34 24.60 -25.77 15.68
N SER A 35 24.64 -25.17 14.49
CA SER A 35 24.12 -25.72 13.24
C SER A 35 25.26 -25.79 12.21
N GLU A 36 25.20 -26.77 11.33
CA GLU A 36 26.17 -26.97 10.23
C GLU A 36 26.26 -25.73 9.34
N VAL A 37 27.48 -25.41 8.90
CA VAL A 37 27.82 -24.23 8.12
C VAL A 37 27.25 -24.37 6.70
N GLN A 38 26.29 -23.53 6.33
CA GLN A 38 25.77 -23.39 4.96
C GLN A 38 26.21 -22.04 4.38
N HIS A 39 26.69 -22.04 3.15
CA HIS A 39 27.03 -20.85 2.37
C HIS A 39 25.88 -20.52 1.41
N THR A 40 25.74 -19.24 1.04
CA THR A 40 24.92 -18.84 -0.12
C THR A 40 25.62 -19.24 -1.43
N ASP A 41 24.85 -19.51 -2.48
CA ASP A 41 25.37 -20.00 -3.78
C ASP A 41 26.39 -19.04 -4.44
N ASP A 42 26.40 -17.76 -4.05
CA ASP A 42 27.31 -16.71 -4.57
C ASP A 42 28.56 -16.46 -3.70
N CYS A 43 28.85 -17.31 -2.71
CA CYS A 43 30.03 -17.14 -1.85
C CYS A 43 31.29 -17.75 -2.49
N GLU A 44 32.14 -16.92 -3.09
CA GLU A 44 33.42 -17.32 -3.70
C GLU A 44 34.62 -17.28 -2.74
N ASP A 45 34.42 -16.93 -1.47
CA ASP A 45 35.51 -16.82 -0.49
C ASP A 45 35.81 -18.19 0.19
N PRO A 46 36.97 -18.81 -0.09
CA PRO A 46 37.34 -20.11 0.47
C PRO A 46 37.66 -20.07 1.97
N ASP A 47 37.84 -18.88 2.57
CA ASP A 47 38.10 -18.69 4.00
C ASP A 47 36.83 -18.25 4.78
N CYS A 48 35.64 -18.16 4.15
CA CYS A 48 34.41 -17.86 4.88
C CYS A 48 34.06 -18.99 5.87
N GLU A 49 34.07 -18.71 7.18
CA GLU A 49 33.74 -19.69 8.25
C GLU A 49 32.22 -19.89 8.48
N GLY A 50 31.39 -19.21 7.68
CA GLY A 50 29.95 -19.34 7.69
C GLY A 50 29.24 -18.06 7.34
N CYS A 51 28.86 -17.95 6.07
CA CYS A 51 28.06 -16.88 5.52
C CYS A 51 26.58 -17.27 5.65
N ALA A 52 26.13 -17.61 6.87
CA ALA A 52 24.69 -17.64 7.16
C ALA A 52 24.17 -16.21 6.99
N GLU A 53 23.05 -16.03 6.29
CA GLU A 53 22.40 -14.75 5.97
C GLU A 53 22.80 -13.63 6.94
N GLY A 54 23.70 -12.75 6.50
CA GLY A 54 24.40 -11.81 7.39
C GLY A 54 23.44 -11.01 8.28
N GLU A 55 23.49 -11.26 9.58
CA GLU A 55 22.80 -10.45 10.59
C GLU A 55 23.31 -9.01 10.49
N ILE A 56 22.42 -8.06 10.17
CA ILE A 56 22.77 -6.64 10.20
C ILE A 56 22.84 -6.20 11.66
N ILE A 57 24.06 -5.90 12.13
CA ILE A 57 24.27 -5.35 13.47
C ILE A 57 24.05 -3.84 13.40
N LEU A 58 22.92 -3.38 13.95
CA LEU A 58 22.64 -1.96 14.10
C LEU A 58 23.47 -1.38 15.25
N GLN A 59 24.41 -0.49 14.93
CA GLN A 59 25.19 0.24 15.91
C GLN A 59 24.80 1.72 15.89
N PHE A 60 24.32 2.22 17.04
CA PHE A 60 23.95 3.61 17.21
C PHE A 60 24.88 4.31 18.21
N ASP A 61 25.29 5.53 17.91
CA ASP A 61 26.09 6.37 18.82
C ASP A 61 25.29 6.76 20.07
N THR A 62 23.98 6.92 19.93
CA THR A 62 23.01 7.11 21.02
C THR A 62 21.88 6.12 20.82
N LYS A 63 21.45 5.41 21.87
CA LYS A 63 20.39 4.41 21.75
C LYS A 63 19.06 5.10 21.37
N PRO A 64 18.52 4.86 20.16
CA PRO A 64 17.25 5.45 19.75
C PRO A 64 16.08 4.84 20.51
N GLY A 65 14.99 5.58 20.63
CA GLY A 65 13.73 5.07 21.18
C GLY A 65 12.96 4.20 20.18
N ALA A 66 11.95 3.46 20.64
CA ALA A 66 11.12 2.61 19.78
C ALA A 66 10.45 3.37 18.63
N VAL A 67 9.92 4.56 18.91
CA VAL A 67 9.26 5.44 17.92
C VAL A 67 10.26 5.95 16.87
N GLU A 68 11.47 6.27 17.31
CA GLU A 68 12.53 6.75 16.44
C GLU A 68 13.03 5.65 15.52
N LEU A 69 13.22 4.43 16.04
CA LEU A 69 13.54 3.25 15.23
C LEU A 69 12.46 2.95 14.18
N PHE A 70 11.19 3.02 14.57
CA PHE A 70 10.09 2.82 13.63
C PHE A 70 10.08 3.89 12.53
N GLN A 71 10.33 5.16 12.89
CA GLN A 71 10.42 6.24 11.90
C GLN A 71 11.60 6.03 10.94
N MET A 72 12.79 5.67 11.46
CA MET A 72 13.95 5.32 10.63
C MET A 72 13.65 4.15 9.68
N ALA A 73 12.93 3.12 10.15
CA ALA A 73 12.53 1.99 9.31
C ALA A 73 11.63 2.44 8.15
N ARG A 74 10.69 3.36 8.41
CA ARG A 74 9.80 3.93 7.37
C ARG A 74 10.56 4.78 6.35
N GLU A 75 11.51 5.57 6.80
CA GLU A 75 12.36 6.39 5.93
C GLU A 75 13.26 5.52 5.04
N GLU A 76 13.81 4.45 5.60
CA GLU A 76 14.61 3.47 4.85
C GLU A 76 13.76 2.75 3.78
N MET A 77 12.52 2.36 4.11
CA MET A 77 11.59 1.80 3.12
C MET A 77 11.30 2.79 1.99
N ALA A 78 11.00 4.05 2.33
CA ALA A 78 10.70 5.08 1.33
C ALA A 78 11.91 5.36 0.41
N SER A 79 13.13 5.25 0.95
CA SER A 79 14.38 5.46 0.20
C SER A 79 14.76 4.25 -0.67
N GLY A 80 14.44 3.03 -0.22
CA GLY A 80 14.70 1.79 -0.95
C GLY A 80 13.86 1.63 -2.22
N SER A 81 12.63 2.17 -2.22
CA SER A 81 11.75 2.17 -3.39
C SER A 81 12.22 3.08 -4.53
N SER A 82 13.22 3.95 -4.29
CA SER A 82 13.70 4.93 -5.28
C SER A 82 14.88 4.43 -6.13
N GLY A 83 15.38 3.20 -5.93
CA GLY A 83 16.63 2.79 -6.57
C GLY A 83 17.01 1.30 -6.57
N SER A 84 16.07 0.39 -6.32
CA SER A 84 16.35 -1.06 -6.37
C SER A 84 15.34 -1.79 -7.24
N SER A 85 15.67 -1.90 -8.52
CA SER A 85 15.15 -2.90 -9.46
C SER A 85 15.43 -4.30 -8.88
N SER A 86 14.40 -4.90 -8.28
CA SER A 86 14.40 -6.29 -7.85
C SER A 86 13.08 -6.92 -8.29
N GLU A 87 13.22 -7.93 -9.13
CA GLU A 87 12.19 -8.85 -9.63
C GLU A 87 11.07 -9.18 -8.61
N SER A 88 9.86 -9.21 -9.18
CA SER A 88 8.54 -9.50 -8.58
C SER A 88 7.91 -8.31 -7.85
N GLY A 89 6.68 -7.94 -8.23
CA GLY A 89 5.97 -6.74 -7.76
C GLY A 89 5.49 -6.79 -6.31
N SER A 90 6.43 -6.94 -5.38
CA SER A 90 6.32 -6.51 -4.00
C SER A 90 7.63 -5.81 -3.64
N ALA A 91 7.56 -4.57 -3.15
CA ALA A 91 8.74 -3.87 -2.67
C ALA A 91 9.36 -4.69 -1.53
N LYS A 92 10.37 -5.50 -1.85
CA LYS A 92 11.06 -6.32 -0.85
C LYS A 92 11.71 -5.37 0.13
N LEU A 93 11.22 -5.39 1.36
CA LEU A 93 11.71 -4.56 2.45
C LEU A 93 13.24 -4.74 2.56
N SER A 94 13.99 -3.64 2.51
CA SER A 94 15.46 -3.71 2.55
C SER A 94 15.90 -4.43 3.83
N ARG A 95 17.00 -5.17 3.79
CA ARG A 95 17.50 -5.87 4.99
C ARG A 95 17.70 -4.90 6.16
N MET A 96 18.11 -3.66 5.87
CA MET A 96 18.26 -2.58 6.84
C MET A 96 16.91 -2.18 7.45
N ALA A 97 15.89 -1.91 6.62
CA ALA A 97 14.55 -1.62 7.10
C ALA A 97 14.03 -2.73 8.00
N LYS A 98 14.29 -4.00 7.65
CA LYS A 98 13.81 -5.16 8.42
C LYS A 98 14.45 -5.17 9.81
N ALA A 99 15.77 -5.03 9.87
CA ALA A 99 16.50 -4.96 11.13
C ALA A 99 16.00 -3.79 12.01
N LEU A 100 15.67 -2.64 11.41
CA LEU A 100 15.11 -1.49 12.13
C LEU A 100 13.70 -1.79 12.67
N PHE A 101 12.85 -2.45 11.90
CA PHE A 101 11.54 -2.93 12.35
C PHE A 101 11.63 -3.92 13.50
N ASP A 102 12.45 -4.97 13.35
CA ASP A 102 12.68 -5.97 14.40
C ASP A 102 13.13 -5.29 15.70
N LYS A 103 14.09 -4.35 15.61
CA LYS A 103 14.57 -3.58 16.76
C LYS A 103 13.50 -2.68 17.36
N ALA A 104 12.66 -2.04 16.54
CA ALA A 104 11.57 -1.20 17.01
C ALA A 104 10.54 -2.01 17.79
N ILE A 105 10.13 -3.18 17.28
CA ILE A 105 9.19 -4.10 17.92
C ILE A 105 9.74 -4.55 19.28
N GLU A 106 11.01 -4.97 19.36
CA GLU A 106 11.64 -5.33 20.63
C GLU A 106 11.56 -4.21 21.68
N GLU A 107 11.85 -2.97 21.30
CA GLU A 107 11.81 -1.83 22.23
C GLU A 107 10.36 -1.46 22.61
N PHE A 108 9.40 -1.60 21.69
CA PHE A 108 7.98 -1.43 22.03
C PHE A 108 7.49 -2.50 23.01
N GLU A 109 7.90 -3.76 22.87
CA GLU A 109 7.56 -4.81 23.84
C GLU A 109 8.10 -4.51 25.25
N VAL A 110 9.29 -3.92 25.34
CA VAL A 110 9.88 -3.49 26.62
C VAL A 110 9.02 -2.38 27.24
N LEU A 111 8.60 -1.40 26.44
CA LEU A 111 7.70 -0.33 26.89
C LEU A 111 6.33 -0.87 27.32
N ASP A 112 5.80 -1.86 26.60
CA ASP A 112 4.53 -2.50 26.94
C ASP A 112 4.58 -3.24 28.27
N LYS A 113 5.69 -3.95 28.54
CA LYS A 113 5.93 -4.62 29.83
C LYS A 113 6.07 -3.59 30.96
N ALA A 114 6.76 -2.47 30.71
CA ALA A 114 6.91 -1.40 31.69
C ALA A 114 5.58 -0.71 32.02
N ASN A 115 4.73 -0.50 31.01
CA ASN A 115 3.47 0.24 31.12
C ASN A 115 2.24 -0.65 31.42
N ALA A 116 2.44 -1.96 31.65
CA ALA A 116 1.35 -2.92 31.83
C ALA A 116 0.40 -2.63 33.01
N HIS A 117 0.84 -1.83 33.98
CA HIS A 117 0.08 -1.46 35.19
C HIS A 117 -0.74 -0.17 35.02
N ILE A 118 -0.66 0.50 33.88
CA ILE A 118 -1.32 1.79 33.64
C ILE A 118 -2.72 1.55 33.06
N GLU A 119 -3.74 2.12 33.69
CA GLU A 119 -5.13 2.05 33.21
C GLU A 119 -5.35 3.03 32.05
N LEU A 120 -5.68 2.50 30.87
CA LEU A 120 -5.73 3.30 29.64
C LEU A 120 -6.92 4.28 29.57
N ASN A 121 -7.93 4.11 30.43
CA ASN A 121 -9.16 4.93 30.46
C ASN A 121 -9.18 6.00 31.55
N ASP A 122 -8.08 6.18 32.28
CA ASP A 122 -8.05 7.13 33.40
C ASP A 122 -8.01 8.62 32.95
N GLY A 123 -7.85 8.87 31.64
CA GLY A 123 -7.81 10.20 31.03
C GLY A 123 -6.56 11.01 31.40
N THR A 124 -5.59 10.41 32.09
CA THR A 124 -4.35 11.08 32.48
C THR A 124 -3.43 11.28 31.28
N GLY A 125 -2.55 12.29 31.35
CA GLY A 125 -1.55 12.51 30.30
C GLY A 125 -0.64 11.29 30.08
N VAL A 126 -0.37 10.53 31.13
CA VAL A 126 0.44 9.30 31.07
C VAL A 126 -0.31 8.21 30.33
N ALA A 127 -1.57 7.94 30.66
CA ALA A 127 -2.37 6.94 29.95
C ALA A 127 -2.52 7.29 28.46
N LEU A 128 -2.72 8.56 28.13
CA LEU A 128 -2.77 9.00 26.72
C LEU A 128 -1.46 8.70 25.97
N GLN A 129 -0.30 8.94 26.59
CA GLN A 129 1.01 8.59 26.00
C GLN A 129 1.20 7.07 25.85
N VAL A 130 0.73 6.28 26.82
CA VAL A 130 0.78 4.81 26.72
C VAL A 130 -0.11 4.31 25.58
N VAL A 131 -1.31 4.87 25.42
CA VAL A 131 -2.20 4.54 24.31
C VAL A 131 -1.53 4.88 22.98
N GLU A 132 -0.93 6.07 22.84
CA GLU A 132 -0.22 6.48 21.63
C GLU A 132 0.97 5.54 21.31
N THR A 133 1.76 5.18 22.33
CA THR A 133 2.86 4.22 22.18
C THR A 133 2.35 2.85 21.70
N LYS A 134 1.23 2.37 22.25
CA LYS A 134 0.63 1.09 21.86
C LYS A 134 0.03 1.12 20.45
N ILE A 135 -0.53 2.25 20.03
CA ILE A 135 -0.97 2.47 18.63
C ILE A 135 0.23 2.36 17.69
N GLN A 136 1.35 3.01 18.03
CA GLN A 136 2.57 2.95 17.23
C GLN A 136 3.16 1.54 17.17
N HIS A 137 3.13 0.80 18.28
CA HIS A 137 3.54 -0.61 18.30
C HIS A 137 2.70 -1.46 17.34
N ALA A 138 1.37 -1.40 17.45
CA ALA A 138 0.49 -2.16 16.57
C ALA A 138 0.65 -1.74 15.09
N ALA A 139 0.79 -0.44 14.82
CA ALA A 139 1.05 0.07 13.46
C ALA A 139 2.40 -0.42 12.90
N CYS A 140 3.44 -0.52 13.74
CA CYS A 140 4.74 -1.06 13.37
C CYS A 140 4.62 -2.52 12.90
N VAL A 141 3.91 -3.34 13.67
CA VAL A 141 3.65 -4.76 13.35
C VAL A 141 2.88 -4.91 12.03
N ILE A 142 1.81 -4.13 11.82
CA ILE A 142 1.04 -4.15 10.55
C ILE A 142 1.91 -3.70 9.37
N THR A 143 2.66 -2.61 9.53
CA THR A 143 3.53 -2.09 8.46
C THR A 143 4.57 -3.13 8.05
N MET A 144 5.18 -3.81 9.02
CA MET A 144 6.12 -4.89 8.73
C MET A 144 5.43 -6.07 8.04
N GLY A 145 4.24 -6.49 8.50
CA GLY A 145 3.48 -7.59 7.88
C GLY A 145 3.01 -7.31 6.44
N ASN A 146 2.75 -6.04 6.10
CA ASN A 146 2.41 -5.63 4.73
C ASN A 146 3.63 -5.73 3.77
N ASN A 147 4.83 -5.47 4.28
CA ASN A 147 6.04 -5.42 3.46
C ASN A 147 6.88 -6.70 3.52
N ILE A 148 6.70 -7.51 4.55
CA ILE A 148 7.17 -8.89 4.67
C ILE A 148 5.90 -9.73 4.78
N PRO A 149 5.34 -10.20 3.64
CA PRO A 149 4.04 -10.86 3.60
C PRO A 149 3.96 -11.98 4.65
N SER A 150 3.32 -11.67 5.77
CA SER A 150 3.21 -12.54 6.93
C SER A 150 1.83 -12.33 7.54
N LEU A 151 0.92 -13.26 7.21
CA LEU A 151 -0.43 -13.21 7.74
C LEU A 151 -0.44 -13.29 9.28
N GLU A 152 0.53 -13.97 9.90
CA GLU A 152 0.68 -14.04 11.36
C GLU A 152 0.92 -12.66 11.97
N MET A 153 1.81 -11.85 11.39
CA MET A 153 2.06 -10.49 11.88
C MET A 153 0.84 -9.59 11.69
N LEU A 154 0.14 -9.72 10.56
CA LEU A 154 -1.09 -8.96 10.32
C LEU A 154 -2.19 -9.32 11.33
N GLN A 155 -2.37 -10.61 11.63
CA GLN A 155 -3.30 -11.08 12.66
C GLN A 155 -2.90 -10.59 14.06
N GLU A 156 -1.61 -10.58 14.38
CA GLU A 156 -1.09 -10.05 15.64
C GLU A 156 -1.40 -8.56 15.77
N GLY A 157 -1.07 -7.75 14.77
CA GLY A 157 -1.36 -6.32 14.76
C GLY A 157 -2.86 -6.01 14.86
N THR A 158 -3.71 -6.76 14.16
CA THR A 158 -5.18 -6.67 14.29
C THR A 158 -5.64 -7.00 15.71
N SER A 159 -5.08 -8.05 16.33
CA SER A 159 -5.39 -8.42 17.71
C SER A 159 -4.98 -7.33 18.70
N MET A 160 -3.81 -6.72 18.50
CA MET A 160 -3.32 -5.61 19.33
C MET A 160 -4.26 -4.41 19.28
N PHE A 161 -4.68 -3.99 18.08
CA PHE A 161 -5.67 -2.93 17.92
C PHE A 161 -7.04 -3.31 18.50
N GLY A 162 -7.48 -4.56 18.32
CA GLY A 162 -8.74 -5.04 18.88
C GLY A 162 -8.76 -5.01 20.41
N ASP A 163 -7.65 -5.37 21.05
CA ASP A 163 -7.52 -5.28 22.51
C ASP A 163 -7.39 -3.84 23.00
N LEU A 164 -6.73 -2.97 22.25
CA LEU A 164 -6.71 -1.53 22.51
C LEU A 164 -8.11 -0.92 22.40
N ALA A 165 -8.89 -1.28 21.38
CA ALA A 165 -10.24 -0.78 21.18
C ALA A 165 -11.14 -1.14 22.38
N LYS A 166 -11.08 -2.40 22.83
CA LYS A 166 -11.76 -2.85 24.07
C LYS A 166 -11.28 -2.09 25.30
N LYS A 167 -9.96 -1.94 25.48
CA LYS A 167 -9.38 -1.25 26.65
C LYS A 167 -9.72 0.23 26.68
N THR A 168 -9.90 0.85 25.52
CA THR A 168 -10.31 2.25 25.34
C THR A 168 -11.83 2.43 25.27
N ALA A 169 -12.61 1.37 25.56
CA ALA A 169 -14.07 1.33 25.45
C ALA A 169 -14.62 1.76 24.07
N ASN A 170 -13.81 1.67 23.01
CA ASN A 170 -14.10 2.16 21.65
C ASN A 170 -14.32 3.68 21.58
N GLU A 171 -13.73 4.44 22.50
CA GLU A 171 -13.86 5.91 22.53
C GLU A 171 -12.65 6.65 21.95
N ASN A 172 -11.62 5.92 21.51
CA ASN A 172 -10.43 6.50 20.89
C ASN A 172 -10.48 6.37 19.36
N GLY A 173 -10.63 7.49 18.67
CA GLY A 173 -10.73 7.53 17.21
C GLY A 173 -9.51 6.96 16.49
N ASN A 174 -8.28 7.25 16.95
CA ASN A 174 -7.05 6.73 16.34
C ASN A 174 -6.93 5.21 16.48
N VAL A 175 -7.39 4.64 17.61
CA VAL A 175 -7.41 3.19 17.81
C VAL A 175 -8.38 2.52 16.84
N LEU A 176 -9.57 3.09 16.64
CA LEU A 176 -10.56 2.52 15.72
C LEU A 176 -10.13 2.66 14.26
N VAL A 177 -9.55 3.80 13.86
CA VAL A 177 -8.97 3.92 12.51
C VAL A 177 -7.87 2.89 12.32
N GLY A 178 -6.92 2.78 13.27
CA GLY A 178 -5.85 1.79 13.21
C GLY A 178 -6.35 0.34 13.15
N LEU A 179 -7.43 0.00 13.86
CA LEU A 179 -8.10 -1.30 13.75
C LEU A 179 -8.67 -1.53 12.34
N GLY A 180 -9.32 -0.52 11.75
CA GLY A 180 -9.83 -0.62 10.38
C GLY A 180 -8.73 -0.87 9.36
N ILE A 181 -7.59 -0.17 9.50
CA ILE A 181 -6.40 -0.40 8.67
C ILE A 181 -5.92 -1.85 8.83
N ALA A 182 -5.75 -2.30 10.07
CA ALA A 182 -5.28 -3.66 10.35
C ALA A 182 -6.20 -4.74 9.76
N GLU A 183 -7.52 -4.58 9.86
CA GLU A 183 -8.49 -5.53 9.30
C GLU A 183 -8.45 -5.58 7.76
N ILE A 184 -8.31 -4.43 7.09
CA ILE A 184 -8.18 -4.37 5.62
C ILE A 184 -6.83 -4.93 5.16
N SER A 185 -5.73 -4.54 5.82
CA SER A 185 -4.39 -5.08 5.57
C SER A 185 -4.35 -6.61 5.77
N GLN A 186 -5.00 -7.14 6.81
CA GLN A 186 -5.10 -8.58 7.04
C GLN A 186 -5.82 -9.29 5.89
N VAL A 187 -6.92 -8.73 5.39
CA VAL A 187 -7.63 -9.29 4.24
C VAL A 187 -6.75 -9.28 2.99
N MET A 188 -6.03 -8.19 2.75
CA MET A 188 -5.04 -8.12 1.66
C MET A 188 -3.95 -9.19 1.80
N GLY A 189 -3.43 -9.40 3.01
CA GLY A 189 -2.49 -10.48 3.31
C GLY A 189 -3.05 -11.88 3.00
N GLN A 190 -4.32 -12.13 3.34
CA GLN A 190 -4.99 -13.40 3.02
C GLN A 190 -5.06 -13.63 1.50
N ARG A 191 -5.45 -12.60 0.73
CA ARG A 191 -5.52 -12.68 -0.74
C ARG A 191 -4.15 -12.89 -1.37
N ASN A 192 -3.11 -12.26 -0.83
CA ASN A 192 -1.74 -12.39 -1.34
C ASN A 192 -1.15 -13.79 -1.04
N GLU A 193 -1.41 -14.39 0.13
CA GLU A 193 -1.01 -15.79 0.40
C GLU A 193 -1.76 -16.80 -0.48
N ASP A 194 -2.96 -16.46 -0.94
CA ASP A 194 -3.74 -17.26 -1.88
C ASP A 194 -3.28 -17.06 -3.35
N GLY A 195 -2.71 -15.89 -3.67
CA GLY A 195 -2.14 -15.56 -4.99
C GLY A 195 -0.68 -16.00 -5.18
N ILE A 196 0.14 -15.90 -4.13
CA ILE A 196 1.58 -16.18 -4.08
C ILE A 196 1.80 -17.48 -3.30
N GLY A 197 1.33 -18.59 -3.88
CA GLY A 197 1.49 -19.92 -3.30
C GLY A 197 2.91 -20.45 -3.42
N VAL A 198 3.81 -20.07 -2.50
CA VAL A 198 5.00 -20.88 -2.20
C VAL A 198 4.65 -21.71 -0.95
N PHE A 199 4.61 -23.03 -1.12
CA PHE A 199 4.39 -24.07 -0.09
C PHE A 199 2.96 -24.28 0.44
N ILE A 200 2.09 -24.89 -0.39
CA ILE A 200 1.28 -26.11 -0.15
C ILE A 200 0.67 -26.42 -1.54
N LYS A 201 1.33 -27.29 -2.31
CA LYS A 201 1.09 -27.39 -3.76
C LYS A 201 -0.24 -28.04 -4.14
N ASP A 202 -0.77 -29.00 -3.39
CA ASP A 202 -1.79 -29.88 -4.00
C ASP A 202 -3.25 -29.43 -3.77
N GLU A 203 -3.61 -28.90 -2.60
CA GLU A 203 -4.97 -28.39 -2.34
C GLU A 203 -5.19 -26.97 -2.89
N LYS A 204 -4.16 -26.10 -2.82
CA LYS A 204 -4.28 -24.70 -3.29
C LYS A 204 -4.27 -24.60 -4.83
N ILE A 205 -3.49 -25.44 -5.51
CA ILE A 205 -3.56 -25.54 -6.99
C ILE A 205 -4.93 -26.07 -7.40
N MET A 206 -5.47 -27.07 -6.68
CA MET A 206 -6.83 -27.53 -6.94
C MET A 206 -7.88 -26.43 -6.73
N ALA A 207 -7.81 -25.63 -5.66
CA ALA A 207 -8.76 -24.53 -5.44
C ALA A 207 -8.66 -23.45 -6.53
N ARG A 208 -7.45 -23.10 -6.97
CA ARG A 208 -7.22 -22.12 -8.06
C ARG A 208 -7.68 -22.66 -9.42
N GLU A 209 -7.40 -23.92 -9.71
CA GLU A 209 -7.83 -24.58 -10.94
C GLU A 209 -9.35 -24.79 -10.94
N LEU A 210 -9.95 -25.17 -9.81
CA LEU A 210 -11.40 -25.28 -9.64
C LEU A 210 -12.09 -23.92 -9.80
N ARG A 211 -11.48 -22.83 -9.32
CA ARG A 211 -11.96 -21.46 -9.52
C ARG A 211 -11.81 -21.02 -10.97
N ARG A 212 -10.69 -21.32 -11.62
CA ARG A 212 -10.49 -21.08 -13.07
C ARG A 212 -11.48 -21.87 -13.92
N GLN A 213 -11.78 -23.11 -13.54
CA GLN A 213 -12.79 -23.94 -14.21
C GLN A 213 -14.21 -23.43 -13.94
N ALA A 214 -14.52 -22.99 -12.72
CA ALA A 214 -15.80 -22.36 -12.39
C ALA A 214 -15.99 -21.03 -13.14
N MET A 215 -14.92 -20.25 -13.31
CA MET A 215 -14.90 -19.02 -14.13
C MET A 215 -15.15 -19.31 -15.61
N LYS A 216 -14.49 -20.33 -16.17
CA LYS A 216 -14.78 -20.78 -17.54
C LYS A 216 -16.20 -21.31 -17.71
N ALA A 217 -16.75 -21.97 -16.70
CA ALA A 217 -18.14 -22.43 -16.71
C ALA A 217 -19.17 -21.30 -16.53
N LEU A 218 -18.73 -20.08 -16.19
CA LEU A 218 -19.56 -18.88 -16.14
C LEU A 218 -19.51 -18.08 -17.45
N GLU A 219 -18.59 -18.40 -18.37
CA GLU A 219 -18.61 -17.87 -19.73
C GLU A 219 -19.78 -18.52 -20.47
N PRO A 220 -20.67 -17.74 -21.11
CA PRO A 220 -21.78 -18.30 -21.88
C PRO A 220 -21.21 -18.99 -23.12
N GLU A 221 -21.00 -20.30 -23.05
CA GLU A 221 -20.97 -21.13 -24.25
C GLU A 221 -22.43 -21.33 -24.70
N ASP A 222 -22.74 -20.86 -25.90
CA ASP A 222 -24.00 -21.12 -26.60
C ASP A 222 -24.24 -22.63 -26.68
N ASP A 223 -25.04 -23.22 -25.77
CA ASP A 223 -26.03 -24.28 -26.03
C ASP A 223 -26.42 -25.19 -24.83
N ASP A 224 -25.85 -25.05 -23.62
CA ASP A 224 -26.24 -25.91 -22.47
C ASP A 224 -27.08 -25.16 -21.40
N ASP A 225 -28.36 -25.53 -21.30
CA ASP A 225 -29.45 -24.95 -20.47
C ASP A 225 -29.34 -25.27 -18.96
N ASP A 226 -28.18 -25.74 -18.49
CA ASP A 226 -27.90 -25.96 -17.07
C ASP A 226 -27.01 -24.83 -16.55
N GLY A 227 -27.64 -23.73 -16.16
CA GLY A 227 -26.94 -22.61 -15.52
C GLY A 227 -26.06 -23.06 -14.34
N PRO A 228 -24.98 -22.32 -14.03
CA PRO A 228 -23.97 -22.74 -13.06
C PRO A 228 -24.59 -23.02 -11.69
N SER A 229 -24.25 -24.19 -11.12
CA SER A 229 -24.78 -24.66 -9.83
C SER A 229 -24.44 -23.71 -8.67
N GLU A 230 -25.22 -23.74 -7.60
CA GLU A 230 -24.98 -22.93 -6.38
C GLU A 230 -23.58 -23.21 -5.79
N GLU A 231 -23.10 -24.45 -5.87
CA GLU A 231 -21.76 -24.85 -5.44
C GLU A 231 -20.66 -24.28 -6.35
N GLN A 232 -20.88 -24.19 -7.67
CA GLN A 232 -19.98 -23.52 -8.60
C GLN A 232 -19.98 -21.99 -8.41
N ARG A 233 -21.13 -21.40 -8.07
CA ARG A 233 -21.23 -19.96 -7.74
C ARG A 233 -20.57 -19.63 -6.40
N ASP A 234 -20.63 -20.53 -5.41
CA ASP A 234 -19.97 -20.39 -4.11
C ASP A 234 -18.46 -20.64 -4.21
N VAL A 235 -18.01 -21.58 -5.06
CA VAL A 235 -16.59 -21.79 -5.38
C VAL A 235 -16.04 -20.64 -6.23
N ALA A 236 -16.87 -20.07 -7.11
CA ALA A 236 -16.59 -18.84 -7.83
C ALA A 236 -16.84 -17.59 -6.97
N ALA A 237 -17.37 -17.68 -5.74
CA ALA A 237 -17.58 -16.51 -4.91
C ALA A 237 -16.21 -15.94 -4.51
N LEU A 238 -15.85 -14.82 -5.14
CA LEU A 238 -14.50 -14.27 -5.10
C LEU A 238 -14.09 -13.62 -3.76
N VAL A 239 -15.04 -13.48 -2.84
CA VAL A 239 -14.86 -12.97 -1.48
C VAL A 239 -15.62 -13.88 -0.52
N GLY A 240 -14.89 -14.57 0.36
CA GLY A 240 -15.50 -15.47 1.34
C GLY A 240 -16.26 -14.71 2.43
N LYS A 241 -17.22 -15.37 3.11
CA LYS A 241 -17.90 -14.82 4.30
C LYS A 241 -16.92 -14.28 5.37
N PRO A 242 -15.77 -14.94 5.66
CA PRO A 242 -14.80 -14.42 6.63
C PRO A 242 -14.16 -13.11 6.17
N GLU A 243 -13.82 -13.00 4.90
CA GLU A 243 -13.23 -11.81 4.27
C GLU A 243 -14.23 -10.65 4.29
N ALA A 244 -15.45 -10.87 3.77
CA ALA A 244 -16.51 -9.87 3.79
C ALA A 244 -16.81 -9.37 5.21
N LYS A 245 -16.72 -10.23 6.22
CA LYS A 245 -16.90 -9.84 7.62
C LYS A 245 -15.78 -8.91 8.10
N LEU A 246 -14.53 -9.23 7.81
CA LEU A 246 -13.38 -8.38 8.16
C LEU A 246 -13.45 -7.03 7.45
N VAL A 247 -13.76 -7.01 6.15
CA VAL A 247 -13.92 -5.78 5.38
C VAL A 247 -15.02 -4.90 5.94
N ASN A 248 -16.19 -5.47 6.22
CA ASN A 248 -17.29 -4.71 6.82
C ASN A 248 -16.94 -4.18 8.22
N SER A 249 -16.23 -4.98 9.03
CA SER A 249 -15.71 -4.54 10.33
C SER A 249 -14.75 -3.35 10.16
N GLY A 250 -13.84 -3.43 9.18
CA GLY A 250 -12.87 -2.37 8.92
C GLY A 250 -13.53 -1.05 8.51
N ILE A 251 -14.49 -1.12 7.59
CA ILE A 251 -15.30 0.04 7.19
C ILE A 251 -16.07 0.63 8.38
N GLU A 252 -16.70 -0.19 9.22
CA GLU A 252 -17.40 0.29 10.41
C GLU A 252 -16.45 0.99 11.39
N ASN A 253 -15.25 0.44 11.57
CA ASN A 253 -14.21 0.99 12.42
C ASN A 253 -13.68 2.33 11.87
N PHE A 254 -13.50 2.47 10.56
CA PHE A 254 -13.21 3.76 9.92
C PHE A 254 -14.31 4.78 10.18
N ILE A 255 -15.58 4.42 9.94
CA ILE A 255 -16.71 5.34 10.13
C ILE A 255 -16.77 5.84 11.58
N LYS A 256 -16.69 4.93 12.55
CA LYS A 256 -16.73 5.27 13.99
C LYS A 256 -15.50 6.09 14.39
N GLY A 257 -14.30 5.63 14.02
CA GLY A 257 -13.03 6.26 14.37
C GLY A 257 -12.90 7.67 13.81
N LEU A 258 -13.16 7.85 12.51
CA LEU A 258 -13.12 9.16 11.85
C LEU A 258 -14.19 10.11 12.38
N THR A 259 -15.38 9.61 12.75
CA THR A 259 -16.41 10.42 13.43
C THR A 259 -15.92 10.94 14.78
N LEU A 260 -15.26 10.10 15.57
CA LEU A 260 -14.68 10.51 16.86
C LEU A 260 -13.57 11.54 16.65
N LEU A 261 -12.70 11.35 15.65
CA LEU A 261 -11.64 12.32 15.34
C LEU A 261 -12.20 13.66 14.90
N LYS A 262 -13.19 13.67 14.01
CA LYS A 262 -13.88 14.88 13.54
C LYS A 262 -14.52 15.67 14.68
N ASN A 263 -15.09 14.95 15.66
CA ASN A 263 -15.75 15.57 16.80
C ASN A 263 -14.78 15.93 17.93
N SER A 264 -13.54 15.43 17.90
CA SER A 264 -12.54 15.75 18.90
C SER A 264 -11.96 17.14 18.65
N ALA A 265 -11.68 17.90 19.72
CA ALA A 265 -11.00 19.19 19.61
C ALA A 265 -9.53 19.06 19.14
N LYS A 266 -9.06 17.85 18.83
CA LYS A 266 -7.70 17.53 18.42
C LYS A 266 -7.63 17.58 16.89
N SER A 267 -7.35 18.77 16.37
CA SER A 267 -6.81 19.06 15.04
C SER A 267 -7.58 18.50 13.83
N GLU A 268 -8.20 19.38 13.06
CA GLU A 268 -8.73 19.10 11.70
C GLU A 268 -7.70 18.40 10.81
N SER A 269 -6.40 18.64 11.05
CA SER A 269 -5.31 17.95 10.35
C SER A 269 -5.25 16.46 10.66
N ALA A 270 -5.49 16.04 11.90
CA ALA A 270 -5.45 14.62 12.25
C ALA A 270 -6.61 13.87 11.58
N PHE A 271 -7.81 14.46 11.61
CA PHE A 271 -8.96 13.91 10.90
C PHE A 271 -8.71 13.77 9.39
N ALA A 272 -8.18 14.81 8.75
CA ALA A 272 -7.91 14.79 7.30
C ALA A 272 -6.81 13.77 6.93
N GLN A 273 -5.74 13.68 7.72
CA GLN A 273 -4.66 12.71 7.52
C GLN A 273 -5.15 11.27 7.67
N GLU A 274 -5.87 10.95 8.74
CA GLU A 274 -6.40 9.60 8.98
C GLU A 274 -7.50 9.23 7.96
N SER A 275 -8.30 10.19 7.50
CA SER A 275 -9.27 9.96 6.41
C SER A 275 -8.58 9.62 5.09
N THR A 276 -7.46 10.31 4.79
CA THR A 276 -6.64 10.03 3.61
C THR A 276 -6.02 8.63 3.70
N ARG A 277 -5.48 8.28 4.87
CA ARG A 277 -4.90 6.96 5.12
C ARG A 277 -5.92 5.84 5.00
N ALA A 278 -7.13 6.01 5.56
CA ALA A 278 -8.21 5.05 5.39
C ALA A 278 -8.61 4.88 3.92
N ALA A 279 -8.65 5.96 3.15
CA ALA A 279 -8.93 5.90 1.72
C ALA A 279 -7.85 5.16 0.93
N GLN A 280 -6.57 5.30 1.31
CA GLN A 280 -5.47 4.58 0.69
C GLN A 280 -5.61 3.06 0.87
N GLU A 281 -5.84 2.60 2.10
CA GLU A 281 -6.02 1.16 2.37
C GLU A 281 -7.24 0.58 1.62
N LEU A 282 -8.32 1.37 1.50
CA LEU A 282 -9.50 0.99 0.72
C LEU A 282 -9.22 0.99 -0.79
N GLU A 283 -8.43 1.94 -1.33
CA GLU A 283 -8.02 1.95 -2.73
C GLU A 283 -7.21 0.70 -3.07
N GLU A 284 -6.19 0.39 -2.27
CA GLU A 284 -5.33 -0.78 -2.46
C GLU A 284 -6.15 -2.08 -2.46
N TYR A 285 -7.07 -2.23 -1.49
CA TYR A 285 -7.99 -3.37 -1.47
C TYR A 285 -8.96 -3.38 -2.65
N GLY A 286 -9.53 -2.22 -3.00
CA GLY A 286 -10.47 -2.08 -4.12
C GLY A 286 -9.86 -2.46 -5.47
N ILE A 287 -8.59 -2.11 -5.70
CA ILE A 287 -7.84 -2.47 -6.92
C ILE A 287 -7.52 -3.98 -6.94
N ALA A 288 -7.24 -4.59 -5.79
CA ALA A 288 -6.98 -6.03 -5.67
C ALA A 288 -8.25 -6.90 -5.82
N LEU A 289 -9.43 -6.28 -5.80
CA LEU A 289 -10.67 -6.94 -6.17
C LEU A 289 -10.76 -7.07 -7.69
N ASP A 290 -11.04 -8.29 -8.16
CA ASP A 290 -11.45 -8.46 -9.56
C ASP A 290 -12.79 -7.75 -9.76
N SER A 291 -12.75 -6.63 -10.49
CA SER A 291 -13.88 -5.74 -10.72
C SER A 291 -15.02 -6.38 -11.49
N ASN A 292 -14.74 -7.42 -12.29
CA ASN A 292 -15.76 -8.11 -13.08
C ASN A 292 -16.64 -9.01 -12.21
N LEU A 293 -16.15 -9.39 -11.04
CA LEU A 293 -16.75 -10.43 -10.22
C LEU A 293 -17.15 -9.95 -8.83
N ASN A 294 -16.52 -8.88 -8.35
CA ASN A 294 -16.80 -8.27 -7.05
C ASN A 294 -17.29 -6.83 -7.21
N SER A 295 -17.97 -6.54 -8.32
CA SER A 295 -18.37 -5.18 -8.69
C SER A 295 -19.14 -4.46 -7.57
N GLU A 296 -20.05 -5.14 -6.88
CA GLU A 296 -20.80 -4.57 -5.75
C GLU A 296 -19.90 -4.20 -4.56
N LEU A 297 -18.98 -5.10 -4.17
CA LEU A 297 -18.08 -4.84 -3.06
C LEU A 297 -17.06 -3.76 -3.44
N ALA A 298 -16.46 -3.84 -4.62
CA ALA A 298 -15.53 -2.84 -5.12
C ALA A 298 -16.20 -1.46 -5.20
N THR A 299 -17.45 -1.39 -5.69
CA THR A 299 -18.28 -0.19 -5.71
C THR A 299 -18.41 0.41 -4.31
N LYS A 300 -18.79 -0.42 -3.32
CA LYS A 300 -18.91 0.00 -1.92
C LYS A 300 -17.59 0.51 -1.36
N ILE A 301 -16.48 -0.16 -1.66
CA ILE A 301 -15.14 0.20 -1.20
C ILE A 301 -14.73 1.57 -1.75
N PHE A 302 -14.85 1.79 -3.06
CA PHE A 302 -14.51 3.08 -3.66
C PHE A 302 -15.47 4.20 -3.25
N ASP A 303 -16.75 3.91 -2.99
CA ASP A 303 -17.68 4.90 -2.42
C ASP A 303 -17.19 5.38 -1.04
N HIS A 304 -16.76 4.46 -0.18
CA HIS A 304 -16.19 4.83 1.12
C HIS A 304 -14.86 5.58 0.98
N ALA A 305 -13.95 5.13 0.12
CA ALA A 305 -12.66 5.80 -0.11
C ALA A 305 -12.85 7.25 -0.60
N ILE A 306 -13.69 7.45 -1.63
CA ILE A 306 -14.06 8.77 -2.17
C ILE A 306 -14.69 9.62 -1.07
N GLN A 307 -15.64 9.08 -0.32
CA GLN A 307 -16.31 9.81 0.75
C GLN A 307 -15.34 10.26 1.85
N HIS A 308 -14.35 9.44 2.20
CA HIS A 308 -13.30 9.81 3.16
C HIS A 308 -12.43 10.94 2.63
N LEU A 309 -12.01 10.90 1.36
CA LEU A 309 -11.22 11.96 0.72
C LEU A 309 -12.01 13.27 0.59
N GLU A 310 -13.29 13.21 0.24
CA GLU A 310 -14.16 14.39 0.18
C GLU A 310 -14.34 15.03 1.55
N ASN A 311 -14.51 14.23 2.60
CA ASN A 311 -14.57 14.72 3.97
C ASN A 311 -13.23 15.33 4.42
N ALA A 312 -12.10 14.72 4.06
CA ALA A 312 -10.77 15.25 4.32
C ALA A 312 -10.57 16.60 3.63
N LYS A 313 -10.92 16.70 2.35
CA LYS A 313 -10.85 17.94 1.56
C LYS A 313 -11.73 19.04 2.13
N ALA A 314 -12.94 18.71 2.58
CA ALA A 314 -13.84 19.68 3.21
C ALA A 314 -13.29 20.18 4.56
N SER A 315 -12.58 19.34 5.31
CA SER A 315 -12.01 19.70 6.61
C SER A 315 -10.67 20.43 6.51
N LEU A 316 -9.82 20.07 5.56
CA LEU A 316 -8.49 20.67 5.36
C LEU A 316 -8.19 20.81 3.85
N PRO A 317 -8.77 21.82 3.17
CA PRO A 317 -8.57 22.02 1.73
C PRO A 317 -7.09 22.16 1.33
N SER A 318 -6.29 22.80 2.19
CA SER A 318 -4.86 23.04 1.94
C SER A 318 -4.04 21.75 1.82
N LEU A 319 -4.52 20.62 2.38
CA LEU A 319 -3.89 19.31 2.18
C LEU A 319 -3.90 18.92 0.69
N PHE A 320 -5.03 19.15 0.00
CA PHE A 320 -5.20 18.83 -1.41
C PHE A 320 -4.53 19.85 -2.34
N GLU A 321 -4.33 21.09 -1.87
CA GLU A 321 -3.65 22.14 -2.64
C GLU A 321 -2.12 22.03 -2.59
N SER A 322 -1.58 21.27 -1.62
CA SER A 322 -0.14 21.18 -1.37
C SER A 322 0.45 19.77 -1.40
N ASN A 323 -0.38 18.73 -1.48
CA ASN A 323 0.06 17.34 -1.56
C ASN A 323 -0.43 16.64 -2.84
N ALA A 324 0.51 16.33 -3.73
CA ALA A 324 0.22 15.67 -5.01
C ALA A 324 -0.19 14.20 -4.84
N ASP A 325 0.30 13.52 -3.80
CA ASP A 325 0.01 12.10 -3.55
C ASP A 325 -1.46 11.93 -3.16
N VAL A 326 -2.00 12.88 -2.39
CA VAL A 326 -3.42 12.90 -2.01
C VAL A 326 -4.33 13.13 -3.22
N LEU A 327 -3.92 14.01 -4.13
CA LEU A 327 -4.64 14.21 -5.40
C LEU A 327 -4.56 12.96 -6.28
N SER A 328 -3.39 12.32 -6.34
CA SER A 328 -3.17 11.10 -7.12
C SER A 328 -4.05 9.96 -6.62
N LEU A 329 -4.07 9.74 -5.30
CA LEU A 329 -4.96 8.78 -4.64
C LEU A 329 -6.44 9.08 -4.96
N TYR A 330 -6.85 10.35 -4.89
CA TYR A 330 -8.22 10.72 -5.16
C TYR A 330 -8.62 10.49 -6.62
N GLY A 331 -7.74 10.86 -7.56
CA GLY A 331 -7.89 10.56 -8.97
C GLY A 331 -8.00 9.07 -9.27
N SER A 332 -7.15 8.25 -8.66
CA SER A 332 -7.16 6.79 -8.77
C SER A 332 -8.47 6.17 -8.27
N CYS A 333 -8.98 6.63 -7.11
CA CYS A 333 -10.27 6.17 -6.59
C CYS A 333 -11.43 6.53 -7.53
N LEU A 334 -11.43 7.74 -8.10
CA LEU A 334 -12.44 8.19 -9.06
C LEU A 334 -12.37 7.38 -10.36
N TYR A 335 -11.17 7.12 -10.88
CA TYR A 335 -10.96 6.28 -12.06
C TYR A 335 -11.48 4.85 -11.84
N SER A 336 -11.09 4.24 -10.73
CA SER A 336 -11.51 2.87 -10.40
C SER A 336 -13.02 2.77 -10.21
N LYS A 337 -13.64 3.79 -9.60
CA LYS A 337 -15.11 3.91 -9.53
C LYS A 337 -15.74 4.05 -10.91
N ALA A 338 -15.15 4.87 -11.78
CA ALA A 338 -15.64 5.04 -13.14
C ALA A 338 -15.63 3.72 -13.90
N LYS A 339 -14.53 2.95 -13.82
CA LYS A 339 -14.39 1.64 -14.48
C LYS A 339 -15.52 0.67 -14.08
N LEU A 340 -15.91 0.67 -12.80
CA LEU A 340 -17.00 -0.17 -12.30
C LEU A 340 -18.39 0.24 -12.83
N VAL A 341 -18.63 1.54 -12.97
CA VAL A 341 -19.94 2.08 -13.40
C VAL A 341 -20.07 2.10 -14.92
N ASN A 342 -18.97 2.25 -15.66
CA ASN A 342 -18.96 2.22 -17.13
C ASN A 342 -19.41 0.85 -17.67
N ASN A 343 -19.19 -0.21 -16.91
CA ASN A 343 -19.64 -1.56 -17.23
C ASN A 343 -21.16 -1.76 -17.03
N GLN A 344 -21.92 -0.74 -16.61
CA GLN A 344 -23.31 -0.89 -16.17
C GLN A 344 -24.36 -0.20 -17.07
N GLU A 345 -24.06 0.90 -17.78
CA GLU A 345 -25.07 1.61 -18.60
C GLU A 345 -24.45 2.30 -19.83
N GLY A 346 -25.03 2.04 -21.02
CA GLY A 346 -24.69 2.76 -22.26
C GLY A 346 -25.65 3.93 -22.51
N GLY A 347 -25.10 5.12 -22.81
CA GLY A 347 -25.86 6.32 -23.19
C GLY A 347 -25.27 7.63 -22.66
N ASP A 348 -25.82 8.78 -23.10
CA ASP A 348 -25.36 10.14 -22.72
C ASP A 348 -25.48 10.47 -21.22
N GLU A 349 -26.26 9.69 -20.46
CA GLU A 349 -26.37 9.80 -19.00
C GLU A 349 -25.40 8.88 -18.24
N ASN A 350 -24.34 8.39 -18.90
CA ASN A 350 -23.36 7.51 -18.27
C ASN A 350 -22.69 8.21 -17.08
N VAL A 351 -23.04 7.77 -15.87
CA VAL A 351 -22.55 8.28 -14.60
C VAL A 351 -21.01 8.17 -14.50
N ALA A 352 -20.38 7.26 -15.25
CA ALA A 352 -18.94 7.14 -15.34
C ALA A 352 -18.28 8.43 -15.88
N LYS A 353 -18.93 9.17 -16.77
CA LYS A 353 -18.40 10.41 -17.36
C LYS A 353 -18.03 11.45 -16.30
N GLN A 354 -18.89 11.65 -15.29
CA GLN A 354 -18.62 12.59 -14.21
C GLN A 354 -17.40 12.18 -13.38
N PHE A 355 -17.21 10.88 -13.16
CA PHE A 355 -16.05 10.35 -12.45
C PHE A 355 -14.77 10.46 -13.27
N VAL A 356 -14.83 10.15 -14.58
CA VAL A 356 -13.70 10.29 -15.51
C VAL A 356 -13.24 11.75 -15.60
N GLU A 357 -14.14 12.70 -15.85
CA GLU A 357 -13.79 14.12 -15.97
C GLU A 357 -13.16 14.65 -14.67
N LYS A 358 -13.73 14.28 -13.51
CA LYS A 358 -13.19 14.65 -12.20
C LYS A 358 -11.84 13.98 -11.93
N ALA A 359 -11.64 12.74 -12.37
CA ALA A 359 -10.35 12.05 -12.27
C ALA A 359 -9.28 12.75 -13.12
N ILE A 360 -9.57 13.10 -14.38
CA ILE A 360 -8.67 13.87 -15.26
C ILE A 360 -8.29 15.19 -14.59
N GLU A 361 -9.27 15.98 -14.11
CA GLU A 361 -9.00 17.26 -13.45
C GLU A 361 -8.09 17.08 -12.22
N THR A 362 -8.34 16.05 -11.42
CA THR A 362 -7.63 15.81 -10.16
C THR A 362 -6.20 15.32 -10.42
N LEU A 363 -6.01 14.37 -11.33
CA LEU A 363 -4.70 13.81 -11.69
C LEU A 363 -3.83 14.82 -12.44
N THR A 364 -4.42 15.64 -13.32
CA THR A 364 -3.68 16.72 -13.99
C THR A 364 -3.13 17.72 -12.97
N LYS A 365 -3.90 18.05 -11.92
CA LYS A 365 -3.40 18.90 -10.82
C LYS A 365 -2.26 18.23 -10.07
N ALA A 366 -2.35 16.92 -9.81
CA ALA A 366 -1.27 16.16 -9.18
C ALA A 366 0.02 16.20 -10.02
N GLU A 367 -0.08 15.95 -11.32
CA GLU A 367 1.04 16.00 -12.27
C GLU A 367 1.72 17.38 -12.25
N VAL A 368 0.93 18.46 -12.34
CA VAL A 368 1.46 19.84 -12.31
C VAL A 368 2.24 20.12 -11.02
N MET A 369 1.81 19.54 -9.89
CA MET A 369 2.50 19.67 -8.60
C MET A 369 3.79 18.85 -8.53
N GLN A 370 3.82 17.67 -9.15
CA GLN A 370 5.00 16.79 -9.22
C GLN A 370 6.09 17.30 -10.19
N ARG A 371 5.73 18.20 -11.12
CA ARG A 371 6.65 18.83 -12.10
C ARG A 371 7.39 17.79 -12.95
N GLU A 372 8.66 18.06 -13.27
CA GLU A 372 9.48 17.21 -14.15
C GLU A 372 9.80 15.84 -13.55
N LYS A 373 9.85 15.71 -12.21
CA LYS A 373 10.10 14.42 -11.55
C LYS A 373 9.01 13.40 -11.83
N GLY A 374 7.75 13.87 -11.92
CA GLY A 374 6.58 13.02 -12.11
C GLY A 374 6.41 11.96 -11.02
N ASP A 375 5.33 11.19 -11.12
CA ASP A 375 5.14 9.93 -10.42
C ASP A 375 4.58 8.94 -11.45
N ALA A 376 5.22 7.77 -11.56
CA ALA A 376 4.87 6.79 -12.58
C ALA A 376 3.41 6.33 -12.44
N LYS A 377 2.95 6.06 -11.20
CA LYS A 377 1.57 5.62 -10.92
C LYS A 377 0.55 6.72 -11.27
N THR A 378 0.83 7.98 -10.92
CA THR A 378 -0.03 9.12 -11.30
C THR A 378 -0.17 9.25 -12.81
N LEU A 379 0.94 9.18 -13.55
CA LEU A 379 0.96 9.32 -15.00
C LEU A 379 0.29 8.12 -15.70
N GLU A 380 0.54 6.91 -15.22
CA GLU A 380 -0.10 5.69 -15.72
C GLU A 380 -1.62 5.79 -15.56
N THR A 381 -2.08 6.13 -14.34
CA THR A 381 -3.51 6.29 -14.05
C THR A 381 -4.13 7.38 -14.93
N LEU A 382 -3.44 8.52 -15.11
CA LEU A 382 -3.93 9.60 -15.96
C LEU A 382 -4.04 9.18 -17.42
N GLY A 383 -3.06 8.44 -17.95
CA GLY A 383 -3.10 7.87 -19.29
C GLY A 383 -4.27 6.89 -19.47
N GLN A 384 -4.47 5.99 -18.51
CA GLN A 384 -5.60 5.05 -18.51
C GLN A 384 -6.96 5.75 -18.44
N VAL A 385 -7.07 6.84 -17.68
CA VAL A 385 -8.29 7.66 -17.63
C VAL A 385 -8.56 8.34 -18.97
N TYR A 386 -7.52 8.83 -19.66
CA TYR A 386 -7.68 9.39 -21.00
C TYR A 386 -8.18 8.36 -22.01
N LEU A 387 -7.62 7.15 -22.01
CA LEU A 387 -8.11 6.05 -22.86
C LEU A 387 -9.58 5.74 -22.55
N MET A 388 -9.93 5.61 -21.28
CA MET A 388 -11.31 5.37 -20.86
C MET A 388 -12.27 6.50 -21.29
N SER A 389 -11.77 7.73 -21.36
CA SER A 389 -12.59 8.87 -21.77
C SER A 389 -12.97 8.86 -23.25
N ILE A 390 -12.24 8.11 -24.10
CA ILE A 390 -12.52 8.00 -25.55
C ILE A 390 -13.92 7.48 -25.79
N ASP A 391 -14.30 6.39 -25.12
CA ASP A 391 -15.64 5.78 -25.25
C ASP A 391 -16.79 6.67 -24.72
N LEU A 392 -16.44 7.76 -24.02
CA LEU A 392 -17.37 8.72 -23.41
C LEU A 392 -17.44 10.05 -24.18
N ILE A 393 -16.57 10.20 -25.17
CA ILE A 393 -16.63 11.25 -26.17
C ILE A 393 -17.60 10.76 -27.24
N GLY A 394 -18.58 11.59 -27.61
CA GLY A 394 -19.50 11.26 -28.70
C GLY A 394 -18.78 11.35 -30.06
N ASP A 395 -19.45 11.88 -31.08
CA ASP A 395 -18.92 11.97 -32.45
C ASP A 395 -17.87 13.09 -32.67
N ASP A 396 -17.06 13.43 -31.65
CA ASP A 396 -16.02 14.47 -31.72
C ASP A 396 -14.64 13.83 -31.93
N ASP A 397 -14.35 13.49 -33.19
CA ASP A 397 -13.11 12.82 -33.59
C ASP A 397 -11.84 13.62 -33.22
N ASP A 398 -11.91 14.96 -33.29
CA ASP A 398 -10.78 15.83 -32.91
C ASP A 398 -10.45 15.67 -31.43
N LEU A 399 -11.49 15.64 -30.57
CA LEU A 399 -11.31 15.42 -29.14
C LEU A 399 -10.86 13.99 -28.82
N VAL A 400 -11.35 12.99 -29.57
CA VAL A 400 -10.86 11.59 -29.44
C VAL A 400 -9.36 11.52 -29.72
N MET A 401 -8.90 12.13 -30.82
CA MET A 401 -7.47 12.16 -31.15
C MET A 401 -6.64 12.89 -30.08
N GLU A 402 -7.13 14.01 -29.55
CA GLU A 402 -6.48 14.72 -28.43
C GLU A 402 -6.33 13.81 -27.20
N ARG A 403 -7.35 12.99 -26.88
CA ARG A 403 -7.28 12.03 -25.77
C ARG A 403 -6.29 10.90 -26.02
N ILE A 404 -6.25 10.39 -27.24
CA ILE A 404 -5.29 9.34 -27.62
C ILE A 404 -3.86 9.86 -27.47
N ASP A 405 -3.57 11.05 -28.02
CA ASP A 405 -2.24 11.66 -27.93
C ASP A 405 -1.84 11.94 -26.48
N ALA A 406 -2.77 12.48 -25.68
CA ALA A 406 -2.54 12.70 -24.25
C ALA A 406 -2.27 11.37 -23.52
N ALA A 407 -3.03 10.31 -23.81
CA ALA A 407 -2.81 8.98 -23.23
C ALA A 407 -1.42 8.42 -23.60
N LYS A 408 -1.04 8.48 -24.89
CA LYS A 408 0.27 8.03 -25.38
C LYS A 408 1.41 8.76 -24.68
N GLU A 409 1.31 10.09 -24.54
CA GLU A 409 2.29 10.92 -23.83
C GLU A 409 2.44 10.47 -22.37
N LYS A 410 1.32 10.35 -21.63
CA LYS A 410 1.38 10.03 -20.20
C LYS A 410 1.86 8.60 -19.94
N LEU A 411 1.39 7.62 -20.70
CA LEU A 411 1.80 6.22 -20.54
C LEU A 411 3.28 6.01 -20.93
N SER A 412 3.74 6.65 -22.01
CA SER A 412 5.17 6.60 -22.37
C SER A 412 6.05 7.22 -21.28
N ARG A 413 5.65 8.36 -20.73
CA ARG A 413 6.40 9.00 -19.63
C ARG A 413 6.34 8.21 -18.33
N ALA A 414 5.23 7.53 -18.05
CA ALA A 414 5.13 6.61 -16.92
C ALA A 414 6.12 5.45 -17.07
N LEU A 415 6.24 4.86 -18.27
CA LEU A 415 7.19 3.79 -18.57
C LEU A 415 8.64 4.26 -18.50
N GLU A 416 8.94 5.51 -18.88
CA GLU A 416 10.28 6.09 -18.70
C GLU A 416 10.67 6.21 -17.21
N LEU A 417 9.69 6.42 -16.32
CA LEU A 417 9.91 6.50 -14.87
C LEU A 417 9.94 5.11 -14.20
N ASP A 418 9.26 4.12 -14.77
CA ASP A 418 9.21 2.74 -14.30
C ASP A 418 9.37 1.74 -15.47
N PRO A 419 10.60 1.56 -15.99
CA PRO A 419 10.87 0.75 -17.19
C PRO A 419 10.69 -0.75 -16.96
N ASP A 420 10.57 -1.19 -15.70
CA ASP A 420 10.40 -2.60 -15.33
C ASP A 420 8.92 -3.02 -15.30
N ASN A 421 7.99 -2.11 -15.59
CA ASN A 421 6.55 -2.39 -15.65
C ASN A 421 6.15 -2.99 -17.01
N TYR A 422 6.29 -4.30 -17.14
CA TYR A 422 5.96 -5.05 -18.36
C TYR A 422 4.50 -4.88 -18.83
N ALA A 423 3.55 -4.71 -17.91
CA ALA A 423 2.15 -4.51 -18.27
C ALA A 423 1.95 -3.14 -18.94
N LEU A 424 2.66 -2.12 -18.45
CA LEU A 424 2.69 -0.79 -19.05
C LEU A 424 3.45 -0.78 -20.37
N GLU A 425 4.55 -1.53 -20.49
CA GLU A 425 5.27 -1.72 -21.75
C GLU A 425 4.37 -2.29 -22.85
N GLU A 426 3.65 -3.39 -22.56
CA GLU A 426 2.67 -4.00 -23.48
C GLU A 426 1.57 -3.00 -23.88
N GLN A 427 1.07 -2.22 -22.91
CA GLN A 427 0.05 -1.20 -23.18
C GLN A 427 0.57 -0.08 -24.09
N VAL A 428 1.80 0.39 -23.88
CA VAL A 428 2.43 1.43 -24.70
C VAL A 428 2.73 0.90 -26.10
N GLU A 429 3.19 -0.35 -26.23
CA GLU A 429 3.45 -1.00 -27.52
C GLU A 429 2.15 -1.14 -28.34
N ALA A 430 1.07 -1.60 -27.70
CA ALA A 430 -0.25 -1.72 -28.34
C ALA A 430 -0.77 -0.38 -28.87
N LEU A 431 -0.48 0.73 -28.19
CA LEU A 431 -0.87 2.08 -28.63
C LEU A 431 0.03 2.65 -29.73
N ARG A 432 1.25 2.12 -29.92
CA ARG A 432 2.18 2.52 -30.98
C ARG A 432 1.96 1.75 -32.29
N GLY A 433 1.33 0.59 -32.22
CA GLY A 433 1.24 -0.42 -33.28
C GLY A 433 0.38 -0.10 -34.51
N ASP A 434 0.43 1.13 -35.04
CA ASP A 434 -0.15 1.49 -36.36
C ASP A 434 0.66 2.58 -37.13
N ASP A 435 1.73 3.15 -36.58
CA ASP A 435 2.48 4.23 -37.26
C ASP A 435 3.61 3.73 -38.21
N ASP A 436 3.94 2.43 -38.21
CA ASP A 436 5.09 1.86 -38.94
C ASP A 436 4.73 0.89 -40.10
N GLU A 437 3.45 0.69 -40.44
CA GLU A 437 3.01 -0.16 -41.57
C GLU A 437 2.58 0.61 -42.84
N GLU A 438 3.03 1.86 -43.05
CA GLU A 438 2.98 2.52 -44.37
C GLU A 438 4.38 2.63 -44.99
N GLY A 439 4.95 1.45 -45.26
CA GLY A 439 6.29 1.29 -45.83
C GLY A 439 6.37 0.18 -46.88
N PHE A 440 5.32 0.00 -47.69
CA PHE A 440 5.43 -0.72 -48.97
C PHE A 440 5.08 0.23 -50.11
N ASP A 441 6.06 1.06 -50.43
CA ASP A 441 6.18 1.77 -51.69
C ASP A 441 6.29 0.79 -52.87
N GLU A 442 5.64 1.21 -53.95
CA GLU A 442 6.05 1.08 -55.35
C GLU A 442 5.87 -0.27 -56.09
N ASP A 443 4.97 -0.16 -57.10
CA ASP A 443 5.19 -0.58 -58.47
C ASP A 443 5.31 -2.08 -58.77
N GLN A 444 4.18 -2.64 -59.21
CA GLN A 444 4.19 -3.36 -60.48
C GLN A 444 2.91 -3.10 -61.28
N SER A 445 3.05 -2.12 -62.16
CA SER A 445 2.32 -1.97 -63.42
C SER A 445 2.26 -3.27 -64.21
N VAL A 446 1.06 -3.67 -64.64
CA VAL A 446 0.82 -4.18 -66.00
C VAL A 446 -0.60 -3.80 -66.40
N GLU A 447 -0.72 -2.70 -67.14
CA GLU A 447 -1.81 -2.50 -68.09
C GLU A 447 -1.55 -3.36 -69.35
N ASP A 448 -2.67 -3.79 -69.93
CA ASP A 448 -2.94 -4.05 -71.35
C ASP A 448 -2.75 -5.44 -72.01
N GLU A 449 -3.78 -5.70 -72.84
CA GLU A 449 -3.94 -6.58 -74.02
C GLU A 449 -4.75 -7.87 -73.75
N ASP A 450 -6.08 -7.86 -73.91
CA ASP A 450 -6.86 -7.89 -75.17
C ASP A 450 -6.39 -8.99 -76.13
N GLU A 451 -7.15 -10.09 -76.23
CA GLU A 451 -7.53 -10.76 -77.49
C GLU A 451 -8.49 -11.94 -77.21
N GLY A 452 -9.63 -11.95 -77.91
CA GLY A 452 -10.75 -12.86 -77.70
C GLY A 452 -10.72 -14.20 -78.46
N ALA A 453 -11.81 -14.97 -78.28
CA ALA A 453 -12.46 -15.89 -79.23
C ALA A 453 -13.46 -16.75 -78.42
N GLU A 454 -14.77 -16.57 -78.62
CA GLU A 454 -15.61 -17.51 -79.40
C GLU A 454 -15.51 -18.98 -78.93
N ASP A 455 -16.51 -19.41 -78.15
CA ASP A 455 -17.50 -20.43 -78.59
C ASP A 455 -18.80 -20.33 -77.77
#